data_AF-A0A7D3W3T6-F1
#
_entry.id   AF-A0A7D3W3T6-F1
#
_cell.length_a   1.000
_cell.length_b   1.000
_cell.length_c   1.000
_cell.angle_alpha   90.00
_cell.angle_beta   90.00
_cell.angle_gamma   90.00
#
_symmetry.space_group_name_H-M   'P 1'
#
loop_
_entity.id
_entity.type
_entity.pdbx_description
1 polymer ?
#
loop_
_entity_poly.entity_id
_entity_poly.type
_entity_poly.pdbx_seq_one_letter_code
_entity_poly.pdbx_strand_id
1 'polypeptide(L)'
;MSQITYLTLNEPEIKKCDSLLKEIEDLRESNVLDKNFQENLENYYTELKELRNTFQKGQGIRNYIRLDWLRQLDSLSKRISNLDWNKEINAYLDRVSKNAKVNVFQFYTQYGIVAYEAIEYLETTNSTLTNELIESTITEFLKREVDQEKLNSFRKQMFDWIDKNLEKESSEIRYELKNFIKQYNNFEDISDLVYLINTRKEEIQKINSLVKVVAKSLKESEGFVLNKVLKTSLSDKGIIRKVFRFVNKNNNYVDVVVDGNLEISYKMGNYIGHACEKSANKIVEDIKKNGYSIQDMKVKRDLKTDKPTTRVSVVKSRTR
;
A
#
# COMPACT_ATOMS: atom_id res chain seq x y z
N MET A 1 -8.66 -5.05 -37.54
CA MET A 1 -8.92 -5.40 -36.12
C MET A 1 -8.21 -4.39 -35.24
N SER A 2 -8.93 -3.91 -34.23
CA SER A 2 -8.87 -2.56 -33.64
C SER A 2 -7.73 -2.28 -32.65
N GLN A 3 -7.33 -1.01 -32.63
CA GLN A 3 -6.42 -0.27 -31.74
C GLN A 3 -6.66 -0.36 -30.20
N ILE A 4 -7.32 -1.39 -29.66
CA ILE A 4 -7.84 -1.35 -28.28
C ILE A 4 -6.96 -2.08 -27.23
N THR A 5 -5.88 -2.78 -27.58
CA THR A 5 -5.28 -3.74 -26.62
C THR A 5 -3.95 -3.34 -25.96
N TYR A 6 -3.47 -2.09 -26.04
CA TYR A 6 -2.10 -1.75 -25.55
C TYR A 6 -2.01 -0.65 -24.48
N LEU A 7 -3.11 -0.31 -23.80
CA LEU A 7 -3.12 0.67 -22.71
C LEU A 7 -2.77 0.10 -21.32
N THR A 8 -2.53 -1.20 -21.17
CA THR A 8 -2.67 -1.89 -19.87
C THR A 8 -1.43 -2.01 -18.98
N LEU A 9 -0.21 -1.64 -19.42
CA LEU A 9 1.01 -1.88 -18.63
C LEU A 9 1.41 -0.74 -17.67
N ASN A 10 1.01 0.50 -17.97
CA ASN A 10 1.36 1.69 -17.19
C ASN A 10 0.13 2.49 -16.70
N GLU A 11 -1.08 2.02 -17.01
CA GLU A 11 -2.33 2.69 -16.58
C GLU A 11 -2.41 2.91 -15.06
N PRO A 12 -1.98 1.95 -14.20
CA PRO A 12 -1.95 2.19 -12.76
C PRO A 12 -1.02 3.33 -12.35
N GLU A 13 0.18 3.41 -12.95
CA GLU A 13 1.14 4.48 -12.68
C GLU A 13 0.66 5.85 -13.18
N ILE A 14 0.04 5.90 -14.37
CA ILE A 14 -0.56 7.13 -14.90
C ILE A 14 -1.66 7.63 -13.96
N LYS A 15 -2.55 6.74 -13.49
CA LYS A 15 -3.59 7.09 -12.52
C LYS A 15 -3.01 7.57 -11.19
N LYS A 16 -1.90 7.00 -10.74
CA LYS A 16 -1.20 7.47 -9.54
C LYS A 16 -0.63 8.88 -9.74
N CYS A 17 0.01 9.15 -10.88
CA CYS A 17 0.44 10.51 -11.23
C CYS A 17 -0.74 11.50 -11.24
N ASP A 18 -1.87 11.14 -11.88
CA ASP A 18 -3.07 11.98 -11.93
C ASP A 18 -3.61 12.30 -10.53
N SER A 19 -3.64 11.31 -9.64
CA SER A 19 -4.06 11.50 -8.25
C SER A 19 -3.13 12.46 -7.49
N LEU A 20 -1.81 12.29 -7.64
CA LEU A 20 -0.81 13.13 -6.98
C LEU A 20 -0.80 14.56 -7.52
N LEU A 21 -1.04 14.75 -8.82
CA LEU A 21 -1.20 16.10 -9.41
C LEU A 21 -2.40 16.82 -8.80
N LYS A 22 -3.52 16.11 -8.65
CA LYS A 22 -4.71 16.65 -7.99
C LYS A 22 -4.46 17.00 -6.52
N GLU A 23 -3.72 16.15 -5.80
CA GLU A 23 -3.33 16.46 -4.42
C GLU A 23 -2.52 17.76 -4.35
N ILE A 24 -1.55 17.97 -5.24
CA ILE A 24 -0.81 19.24 -5.33
C ILE A 24 -1.74 20.43 -5.64
N GLU A 25 -2.72 20.26 -6.53
CA GLU A 25 -3.69 21.32 -6.85
C GLU A 25 -4.55 21.67 -5.62
N ASP A 26 -5.06 20.66 -4.91
CA ASP A 26 -5.83 20.84 -3.67
C ASP A 26 -4.97 21.52 -2.57
N LEU A 27 -3.65 21.23 -2.52
CA LEU A 27 -2.70 21.90 -1.61
C LEU A 27 -2.58 23.39 -1.88
N ARG A 28 -2.57 23.79 -3.16
CA ARG A 28 -2.45 25.20 -3.59
C ARG A 28 -3.70 26.00 -3.26
N GLU A 29 -4.87 25.41 -3.44
CA GLU A 29 -6.15 26.10 -3.22
C GLU A 29 -6.46 26.29 -1.73
N SER A 30 -6.00 25.38 -0.88
CA SER A 30 -6.39 25.34 0.54
C SER A 30 -5.52 26.19 1.48
N ASN A 31 -4.38 26.71 1.03
CA ASN A 31 -3.39 27.32 1.94
C ASN A 31 -2.78 28.63 1.39
N VAL A 32 -2.54 29.58 2.30
CA VAL A 32 -1.60 30.69 2.04
C VAL A 32 -0.20 30.13 2.24
N LEU A 33 0.40 29.68 1.14
CA LEU A 33 1.73 29.09 1.12
C LEU A 33 2.78 30.19 0.89
N ASP A 34 3.92 30.10 1.56
CA ASP A 34 5.04 30.99 1.30
C ASP A 34 5.64 30.74 -0.10
N LYS A 35 6.46 31.70 -0.57
CA LYS A 35 7.02 31.66 -1.92
C LYS A 35 7.92 30.45 -2.17
N ASN A 36 8.75 30.07 -1.20
CA ASN A 36 9.65 28.92 -1.34
C ASN A 36 8.84 27.61 -1.40
N PHE A 37 7.77 27.50 -0.62
CA PHE A 37 6.86 26.36 -0.67
C PHE A 37 6.16 26.26 -2.03
N GLN A 38 5.67 27.39 -2.55
CA GLN A 38 5.05 27.45 -3.88
C GLN A 38 6.02 27.03 -4.99
N GLU A 39 7.26 27.52 -4.95
CA GLU A 39 8.31 27.15 -5.92
C GLU A 39 8.61 25.64 -5.88
N ASN A 40 8.72 25.05 -4.68
CA ASN A 40 8.95 23.61 -4.57
C ASN A 40 7.76 22.76 -5.03
N LEU A 41 6.53 23.18 -4.71
CA LEU A 41 5.33 22.52 -5.23
C LEU A 41 5.25 22.59 -6.76
N GLU A 42 5.68 23.69 -7.38
CA GLU A 42 5.75 23.83 -8.84
C GLU A 42 6.80 22.91 -9.45
N ASN A 43 7.96 22.77 -8.81
CA ASN A 43 8.98 21.82 -9.23
C ASN A 43 8.44 20.38 -9.19
N TYR A 44 7.81 19.96 -8.08
CA TYR A 44 7.24 18.62 -7.96
C TYR A 44 6.09 18.38 -8.95
N TYR A 45 5.24 19.39 -9.19
CA TYR A 45 4.18 19.31 -10.20
C TYR A 45 4.77 19.08 -11.60
N THR A 46 5.83 19.82 -11.95
CA THR A 46 6.52 19.71 -13.23
C THR A 46 7.17 18.34 -13.39
N GLU A 47 7.96 17.89 -12.41
CA GLU A 47 8.59 16.56 -12.40
C GLU A 47 7.56 15.43 -12.55
N LEU A 48 6.45 15.52 -11.83
CA LEU A 48 5.38 14.52 -11.88
C LEU A 48 4.66 14.49 -13.23
N LYS A 49 4.44 15.67 -13.84
CA LYS A 49 3.83 15.80 -15.17
C LYS A 49 4.74 15.23 -16.27
N GLU A 50 6.04 15.45 -16.17
CA GLU A 50 7.04 14.85 -17.06
C GLU A 50 7.06 13.32 -16.91
N LEU A 51 7.05 12.82 -15.68
CA LEU A 51 7.03 11.39 -15.38
C LEU A 51 5.74 10.72 -15.88
N ARG A 52 4.59 11.37 -15.71
CA ARG A 52 3.30 10.93 -16.25
C ARG A 52 3.34 10.80 -17.78
N ASN A 53 3.85 11.82 -18.46
CA ASN A 53 4.01 11.82 -19.92
C ASN A 53 4.96 10.70 -20.38
N THR A 54 5.98 10.43 -19.58
CA THR A 54 6.96 9.35 -19.81
C THR A 54 6.29 7.98 -19.70
N PHE A 55 5.48 7.72 -18.66
CA PHE A 55 4.67 6.50 -18.56
C PHE A 55 3.68 6.34 -19.71
N GLN A 56 3.06 7.44 -20.14
CA GLN A 56 2.09 7.43 -21.24
C GLN A 56 2.73 7.10 -22.61
N LYS A 57 3.96 7.57 -22.85
CA LYS A 57 4.73 7.30 -24.08
C LYS A 57 5.45 5.94 -24.05
N GLY A 58 5.64 5.35 -22.88
CA GLY A 58 6.59 4.26 -22.62
C GLY A 58 6.24 2.85 -23.13
N GLN A 59 5.58 2.70 -24.27
CA GLN A 59 5.36 1.36 -24.86
C GLN A 59 6.69 0.73 -25.30
N GLY A 60 6.97 -0.51 -24.84
CA GLY A 60 8.12 -1.31 -25.28
C GLY A 60 9.45 -1.09 -24.55
N ILE A 61 9.43 -0.50 -23.36
CA ILE A 61 10.65 -0.10 -22.63
C ILE A 61 11.25 -1.25 -21.83
N ARG A 62 12.59 -1.32 -21.82
CA ARG A 62 13.37 -2.31 -21.05
C ARG A 62 13.08 -2.19 -19.55
N ASN A 63 12.94 -3.33 -18.86
CA ASN A 63 12.56 -3.40 -17.45
C ASN A 63 13.36 -2.48 -16.50
N TYR A 64 14.67 -2.29 -16.73
CA TYR A 64 15.49 -1.45 -15.83
C TYR A 64 15.14 0.04 -15.89
N ILE A 65 14.77 0.56 -17.07
CA ILE A 65 14.35 1.96 -17.24
C ILE A 65 13.01 2.17 -16.52
N ARG A 66 12.10 1.21 -16.66
CA ARG A 66 10.81 1.25 -15.97
C ARG A 66 10.97 1.21 -14.46
N LEU A 67 11.91 0.42 -13.93
CA LEU A 67 12.23 0.38 -12.50
C LEU A 67 12.72 1.73 -11.99
N ASP A 68 13.53 2.45 -12.78
CA ASP A 68 13.97 3.79 -12.42
C ASP A 68 12.81 4.78 -12.33
N TRP A 69 11.90 4.77 -13.32
CA TRP A 69 10.70 5.61 -13.28
C TRP A 69 9.78 5.30 -12.11
N LEU A 70 9.65 4.03 -11.76
CA LEU A 70 8.91 3.63 -10.56
C LEU A 70 9.54 4.19 -9.28
N ARG A 71 10.87 4.17 -9.18
CA ARG A 71 11.58 4.77 -8.03
C ARG A 71 11.39 6.28 -7.97
N GLN A 72 11.40 6.96 -9.12
CA GLN A 72 11.12 8.39 -9.19
C GLN A 72 9.68 8.69 -8.74
N LEU A 73 8.69 7.91 -9.19
CA LEU A 73 7.29 8.06 -8.78
C LEU A 73 7.11 7.81 -7.28
N ASP A 74 7.76 6.79 -6.73
CA ASP A 74 7.76 6.46 -5.31
C ASP A 74 8.33 7.61 -4.46
N SER A 75 9.50 8.12 -4.85
CA SER A 75 10.16 9.27 -4.22
C SER A 75 9.29 10.54 -4.25
N LEU A 76 8.71 10.87 -5.41
CA LEU A 76 7.79 12.01 -5.55
C LEU A 76 6.54 11.84 -4.70
N SER A 77 5.94 10.65 -4.72
CA SER A 77 4.76 10.34 -3.91
C SER A 77 5.03 10.51 -2.43
N LYS A 78 6.21 10.07 -1.95
CA LYS A 78 6.63 10.27 -0.56
C LYS A 78 6.77 11.75 -0.21
N ARG A 79 7.48 12.51 -1.05
CA ARG A 79 7.69 13.96 -0.84
C ARG A 79 6.36 14.72 -0.79
N ILE A 80 5.42 14.43 -1.70
CA ILE A 80 4.10 15.07 -1.74
C ILE A 80 3.28 14.71 -0.49
N SER A 81 3.23 13.43 -0.10
CA SER A 81 2.51 13.00 1.10
C SER A 81 3.08 13.63 2.39
N ASN A 82 4.40 13.84 2.45
CA ASN A 82 5.03 14.53 3.59
C ASN A 82 4.65 16.02 3.66
N LEU A 83 4.28 16.65 2.53
CA LEU A 83 3.78 18.03 2.55
C LEU A 83 2.36 18.11 3.10
N ASP A 84 1.50 17.16 2.75
CA ASP A 84 0.12 17.11 3.22
C ASP A 84 0.05 16.96 4.75
N TRP A 85 0.91 16.11 5.32
CA TRP A 85 1.01 15.93 6.77
C TRP A 85 1.44 17.21 7.51
N ASN A 86 2.41 17.93 6.95
CA ASN A 86 3.03 19.08 7.60
C ASN A 86 2.27 20.40 7.37
N LYS A 87 1.05 20.36 6.82
CA LYS A 87 0.20 21.55 6.60
C LYS A 87 0.04 22.41 7.86
N GLU A 88 -0.10 21.78 9.02
CA GLU A 88 -0.24 22.48 10.31
C GLU A 88 1.07 23.11 10.80
N ILE A 89 2.22 22.65 10.27
CA ILE A 89 3.57 23.15 10.60
C ILE A 89 3.95 24.34 9.70
N ASN A 90 3.20 24.66 8.65
CA ASN A 90 3.55 25.71 7.68
C ASN A 90 3.89 27.08 8.33
N ALA A 91 3.12 27.51 9.34
CA ALA A 91 3.39 28.76 10.06
C ALA A 91 4.67 28.71 10.94
N TYR A 92 5.12 27.52 11.31
CA TYR A 92 6.39 27.28 11.98
C TYR A 92 7.54 27.21 10.97
N LEU A 93 7.38 26.47 9.86
CA LEU A 93 8.36 26.38 8.77
C LEU A 93 8.74 27.75 8.21
N ASP A 94 7.74 28.60 7.99
CA ASP A 94 7.91 29.94 7.45
C ASP A 94 8.60 30.90 8.45
N ARG A 95 8.61 30.55 9.74
CA ARG A 95 9.32 31.28 10.79
C ARG A 95 10.77 30.81 10.92
N VAL A 96 10.98 29.49 10.86
CA VAL A 96 12.32 28.87 10.90
C VAL A 96 13.11 29.24 9.64
N SER A 97 12.49 29.17 8.45
CA SER A 97 13.13 29.48 7.17
C SER A 97 13.59 30.94 7.06
N LYS A 98 12.87 31.88 7.67
CA LYS A 98 13.26 33.30 7.70
C LYS A 98 14.49 33.56 8.58
N ASN A 99 14.72 32.71 9.57
CA ASN A 99 15.84 32.84 10.52
C ASN A 99 17.03 31.93 10.16
N ALA A 100 16.79 30.86 9.42
CA ALA A 100 17.82 29.92 8.98
C ALA A 100 18.39 30.32 7.61
N LYS A 101 19.71 30.25 7.44
CA LYS A 101 20.36 30.35 6.11
C LYS A 101 20.24 29.05 5.31
N VAL A 102 19.23 28.24 5.60
CA VAL A 102 19.16 26.83 5.21
C VAL A 102 17.78 26.52 4.68
N ASN A 103 17.70 25.74 3.60
CA ASN A 103 16.44 25.29 3.03
C ASN A 103 15.86 24.13 3.86
N VAL A 104 15.34 24.44 5.06
CA VAL A 104 14.78 23.45 5.98
C VAL A 104 13.68 22.61 5.35
N PHE A 105 12.96 23.20 4.40
CA PHE A 105 11.89 22.55 3.64
C PHE A 105 12.31 21.24 2.97
N GLN A 106 13.52 21.19 2.41
CA GLN A 106 14.04 19.98 1.76
C GLN A 106 14.12 18.80 2.74
N PHE A 107 14.45 19.06 4.01
CA PHE A 107 14.52 18.02 5.03
C PHE A 107 13.13 17.52 5.42
N TYR A 108 12.15 18.42 5.52
CA TYR A 108 10.76 18.04 5.81
C TYR A 108 10.15 17.17 4.71
N THR A 109 10.39 17.48 3.44
CA THR A 109 9.86 16.65 2.34
C THR A 109 10.51 15.28 2.30
N GLN A 110 11.78 15.18 2.70
CA GLN A 110 12.52 13.93 2.67
C GLN A 110 12.29 13.05 3.90
N TYR A 111 12.22 13.65 5.10
CA TYR A 111 12.23 12.93 6.39
C TYR A 111 11.00 13.22 7.27
N GLY A 112 10.03 13.97 6.78
CA GLY A 112 8.74 14.18 7.44
C GLY A 112 8.87 14.68 8.88
N ILE A 113 8.17 14.03 9.80
CA ILE A 113 8.13 14.42 11.22
C ILE A 113 9.48 14.26 11.94
N VAL A 114 10.37 13.39 11.47
CA VAL A 114 11.69 13.25 12.10
C VAL A 114 12.55 14.49 11.83
N ALA A 115 12.43 15.08 10.63
CA ALA A 115 13.06 16.37 10.34
C ALA A 115 12.50 17.49 11.23
N TYR A 116 11.18 17.48 11.49
CA TYR A 116 10.56 18.44 12.41
C TYR A 116 11.17 18.37 13.81
N GLU A 117 11.18 17.19 14.40
CA GLU A 117 11.71 17.02 15.75
C GLU A 117 13.20 17.33 15.85
N ALA A 118 13.98 16.97 14.83
CA ALA A 118 15.41 17.26 14.79
C ALA A 118 15.67 18.77 14.71
N ILE A 119 14.92 19.49 13.87
CA ILE A 119 15.08 20.94 13.71
C ILE A 119 14.60 21.68 14.97
N GLU A 120 13.47 21.28 15.57
CA GLU A 120 12.98 21.84 16.83
C GLU A 120 13.99 21.63 17.97
N TYR A 121 14.60 20.45 18.05
CA TYR A 121 15.68 20.18 19.01
C TYR A 121 16.89 21.11 18.80
N LEU A 122 17.33 21.30 17.55
CA LEU A 122 18.45 22.20 17.25
C LEU A 122 18.12 23.67 17.58
N GLU A 123 16.89 24.11 17.37
CA GLU A 123 16.46 25.46 17.75
C GLU A 123 16.41 25.66 19.26
N THR A 124 15.82 24.71 20.00
CA THR A 124 15.74 24.80 21.48
C THR A 124 17.10 24.77 22.15
N THR A 125 18.12 24.21 21.49
CA THR A 125 19.51 24.22 21.95
C THR A 125 20.30 25.45 21.49
N ASN A 126 19.66 26.43 20.84
CA ASN A 126 20.28 27.62 20.24
C ASN A 126 21.42 27.30 19.26
N SER A 127 21.31 26.17 18.54
CA SER A 127 22.29 25.80 17.53
C SER A 127 22.13 26.62 16.26
N THR A 128 23.24 27.04 15.64
CA THR A 128 23.20 27.63 14.30
C THR A 128 22.85 26.53 13.30
N LEU A 129 21.67 26.62 12.69
CA LEU A 129 21.20 25.64 11.71
C LEU A 129 22.11 25.66 10.47
N THR A 130 22.63 24.48 10.10
CA THR A 130 23.35 24.19 8.85
C THR A 130 22.84 22.87 8.26
N ASN A 131 23.03 22.64 6.95
CA ASN A 131 22.63 21.38 6.31
C ASN A 131 23.25 20.16 7.01
N GLU A 132 24.57 20.18 7.24
CA GLU A 132 25.31 19.07 7.87
C GLU A 132 24.83 18.76 9.28
N LEU A 133 24.51 19.80 10.07
CA LEU A 133 24.02 19.63 11.44
C LEU A 133 22.60 19.04 11.46
N ILE A 134 21.73 19.52 10.57
CA ILE A 134 20.38 18.98 10.43
C ILE A 134 20.43 17.51 9.99
N GLU A 135 21.22 17.18 8.95
CA GLU A 135 21.35 15.81 8.43
C GLU A 135 21.90 14.84 9.48
N SER A 136 22.94 15.22 10.20
CA SER A 136 23.53 14.39 11.24
C SER A 136 22.57 14.17 12.40
N THR A 137 21.81 15.19 12.80
CA THR A 137 20.79 15.09 13.87
C THR A 137 19.62 14.20 13.43
N ILE A 138 19.12 14.36 12.20
CA ILE A 138 18.08 13.47 11.63
C ILE A 138 18.57 12.02 11.62
N THR A 139 19.80 11.80 11.16
CA THR A 139 20.40 10.45 11.11
C THR A 139 20.52 9.84 12.51
N GLU A 140 20.86 10.65 13.51
CA GLU A 140 20.88 10.20 14.90
C GLU A 140 19.48 9.82 15.38
N PHE A 141 18.47 10.65 15.11
CA PHE A 141 17.09 10.39 15.52
C PHE A 141 16.53 9.11 14.88
N LEU A 142 16.82 8.87 13.60
CA LEU A 142 16.42 7.65 12.90
C LEU A 142 17.03 6.37 13.51
N LYS A 143 18.20 6.48 14.13
CA LYS A 143 18.91 5.33 14.74
C LYS A 143 18.56 5.09 16.21
N ARG A 144 17.86 6.02 16.87
CA ARG A 144 17.46 5.87 18.27
C ARG A 144 16.32 4.86 18.39
N GLU A 145 16.27 4.11 19.48
CA GLU A 145 15.07 3.36 19.82
C GLU A 145 13.93 4.34 20.15
N VAL A 146 12.74 4.08 19.61
CA VAL A 146 11.55 4.90 19.88
C VAL A 146 11.07 4.59 21.30
N ASP A 147 10.98 5.61 22.15
CA ASP A 147 10.31 5.48 23.45
C ASP A 147 8.85 5.02 23.24
N GLN A 148 8.42 4.02 24.01
CA GLN A 148 7.08 3.45 23.96
C GLN A 148 5.98 4.49 24.18
N GLU A 149 6.20 5.50 25.04
CA GLU A 149 5.23 6.58 25.23
C GLU A 149 5.07 7.43 23.97
N LYS A 150 6.19 7.76 23.32
CA LYS A 150 6.21 8.52 22.07
C LYS A 150 5.57 7.74 20.93
N LEU A 151 5.88 6.44 20.85
CA LEU A 151 5.26 5.50 19.90
C LEU A 151 3.73 5.42 20.09
N ASN A 152 3.25 5.41 21.33
CA ASN A 152 1.83 5.38 21.62
C ASN A 152 1.13 6.70 21.28
N SER A 153 1.76 7.84 21.60
CA SER A 153 1.28 9.17 21.20
C SER A 153 1.15 9.26 19.68
N PHE A 154 2.18 8.81 18.95
CA PHE A 154 2.19 8.72 17.51
C PHE A 154 1.04 7.86 16.97
N ARG A 155 0.88 6.62 17.48
CA ARG A 155 -0.22 5.72 17.07
C ARG A 155 -1.59 6.35 17.26
N LYS A 156 -1.78 7.12 18.33
CA LYS A 156 -3.04 7.83 18.60
C LYS A 156 -3.29 8.92 17.56
N GLN A 157 -2.31 9.79 17.32
CA GLN A 157 -2.39 10.82 16.26
C GLN A 157 -2.75 10.19 14.91
N MET A 158 -2.28 8.97 14.64
CA MET A 158 -2.61 8.27 13.41
C MET A 158 -4.01 7.74 13.31
N PHE A 159 -4.55 7.25 14.42
CA PHE A 159 -5.94 6.80 14.41
C PHE A 159 -6.85 8.01 14.16
N ASP A 160 -6.52 9.15 14.78
CA ASP A 160 -7.26 10.39 14.60
C ASP A 160 -7.16 10.91 13.15
N TRP A 161 -5.95 10.88 12.54
CA TRP A 161 -5.79 11.28 11.15
C TRP A 161 -6.55 10.36 10.18
N ILE A 162 -6.51 9.04 10.39
CA ILE A 162 -7.27 8.08 9.57
C ILE A 162 -8.77 8.36 9.67
N ASP A 163 -9.28 8.61 10.87
CA ASP A 163 -10.71 8.86 11.06
C ASP A 163 -11.15 10.16 10.39
N LYS A 164 -10.33 11.21 10.49
CA LYS A 164 -10.60 12.52 9.91
C LYS A 164 -10.49 12.52 8.37
N ASN A 165 -9.36 12.06 7.84
CA ASN A 165 -9.03 12.25 6.42
C ASN A 165 -9.55 11.11 5.53
N LEU A 166 -9.80 9.93 6.11
CA LEU A 166 -10.37 8.77 5.40
C LEU A 166 -11.82 8.50 5.81
N GLU A 167 -12.55 9.53 6.23
CA GLU A 167 -13.96 9.43 6.66
C GLU A 167 -14.88 8.82 5.59
N LYS A 168 -14.54 9.04 4.30
CA LYS A 168 -15.29 8.57 3.12
C LYS A 168 -14.96 7.13 2.74
N GLU A 169 -13.87 6.58 3.26
CA GLU A 169 -13.49 5.18 3.03
C GLU A 169 -14.33 4.24 3.91
N SER A 170 -14.38 2.95 3.56
CA SER A 170 -15.13 1.98 4.35
C SER A 170 -14.53 1.80 5.75
N SER A 171 -15.38 1.49 6.72
CA SER A 171 -14.94 1.18 8.09
C SER A 171 -13.96 0.01 8.15
N GLU A 172 -14.09 -0.96 7.24
CA GLU A 172 -13.16 -2.08 7.09
C GLU A 172 -11.76 -1.61 6.67
N ILE A 173 -11.64 -0.71 5.68
CA ILE A 173 -10.36 -0.13 5.25
C ILE A 173 -9.73 0.63 6.41
N ARG A 174 -10.49 1.51 7.07
CA ARG A 174 -9.98 2.27 8.22
C ARG A 174 -9.51 1.36 9.36
N TYR A 175 -10.27 0.32 9.68
CA TYR A 175 -9.92 -0.64 10.72
C TYR A 175 -8.63 -1.40 10.39
N GLU A 176 -8.48 -1.85 9.14
CA GLU A 176 -7.27 -2.53 8.69
C GLU A 176 -6.04 -1.61 8.81
N LEU A 177 -6.14 -0.36 8.31
CA LEU A 177 -5.05 0.63 8.41
C LEU A 177 -4.60 0.86 9.86
N LYS A 178 -5.55 0.99 10.80
CA LYS A 178 -5.25 1.14 12.24
C LYS A 178 -4.55 -0.08 12.83
N ASN A 179 -4.90 -1.30 12.39
CA ASN A 179 -4.21 -2.50 12.84
C ASN A 179 -2.79 -2.63 12.24
N PHE A 180 -2.54 -2.07 11.07
CA PHE A 180 -1.19 -2.00 10.50
C PHE A 180 -0.28 -1.06 11.30
N ILE A 181 -0.78 0.11 11.69
CA ILE A 181 0.00 1.08 12.48
C ILE A 181 0.53 0.49 13.79
N LYS A 182 -0.18 -0.48 14.39
CA LYS A 182 0.25 -1.18 15.61
C LYS A 182 1.51 -2.04 15.41
N GLN A 183 1.89 -2.34 14.16
CA GLN A 183 3.03 -3.18 13.83
C GLN A 183 4.32 -2.37 13.64
N TYR A 184 4.22 -1.04 13.49
CA TYR A 184 5.38 -0.15 13.34
C TYR A 184 6.04 0.13 14.70
N ASN A 185 7.37 0.04 14.71
CA ASN A 185 8.19 0.06 15.92
C ASN A 185 9.47 0.92 15.79
N ASN A 186 9.76 1.51 14.62
CA ASN A 186 10.97 2.32 14.41
C ASN A 186 10.66 3.76 13.94
N PHE A 187 11.64 4.66 14.01
CA PHE A 187 11.49 6.06 13.59
C PHE A 187 11.40 6.25 12.06
N GLU A 188 11.88 5.30 11.27
CA GLU A 188 11.79 5.35 9.81
C GLU A 188 10.33 5.15 9.33
N ASP A 189 9.60 4.25 9.97
CA ASP A 189 8.16 4.07 9.76
C ASP A 189 7.38 5.33 10.18
N ILE A 190 7.91 6.07 11.15
CA ILE A 190 7.36 7.33 11.65
C ILE A 190 7.60 8.48 10.65
N SER A 191 8.76 8.53 9.98
CA SER A 191 9.06 9.59 9.00
C SER A 191 8.20 9.50 7.74
N ASP A 192 7.86 8.28 7.31
CA ASP A 192 7.21 8.00 6.02
C ASP A 192 5.72 7.72 6.16
N LEU A 193 5.16 8.10 7.29
CA LEU A 193 3.86 7.73 7.80
C LEU A 193 2.68 7.89 6.83
N VAL A 194 2.43 9.11 6.33
CA VAL A 194 1.28 9.38 5.44
C VAL A 194 1.46 8.66 4.13
N TYR A 195 2.69 8.66 3.64
CA TYR A 195 3.06 7.91 2.46
C TYR A 195 2.76 6.41 2.62
N LEU A 196 3.14 5.83 3.76
CA LEU A 196 2.86 4.43 4.09
C LEU A 196 1.36 4.17 4.17
N ILE A 197 0.58 4.99 4.90
CA ILE A 197 -0.88 4.79 5.01
C ILE A 197 -1.57 4.87 3.66
N ASN A 198 -1.23 5.87 2.83
CA ASN A 198 -1.78 6.01 1.49
C ASN A 198 -1.41 4.80 0.61
N THR A 199 -0.16 4.34 0.70
CA THR A 199 0.29 3.13 0.00
C THR A 199 -0.48 1.91 0.46
N ARG A 200 -0.67 1.69 1.77
CA ARG A 200 -1.47 0.58 2.30
C ARG A 200 -2.93 0.67 1.90
N LYS A 201 -3.51 1.86 1.88
CA LYS A 201 -4.88 2.10 1.42
C LYS A 201 -5.04 1.64 -0.03
N GLU A 202 -4.14 2.06 -0.90
CA GLU A 202 -4.13 1.64 -2.30
C GLU A 202 -3.98 0.12 -2.43
N GLU A 203 -3.05 -0.49 -1.71
CA GLU A 203 -2.85 -1.95 -1.70
C GLU A 203 -4.13 -2.69 -1.29
N ILE A 204 -4.79 -2.26 -0.22
CA ILE A 204 -6.05 -2.83 0.25
C ILE A 204 -7.15 -2.69 -0.82
N GLN A 205 -7.30 -1.51 -1.42
CA GLN A 205 -8.30 -1.26 -2.46
C GLN A 205 -8.05 -2.12 -3.70
N LYS A 206 -6.79 -2.23 -4.14
CA LYS A 206 -6.34 -3.08 -5.24
C LYS A 206 -6.66 -4.56 -4.97
N ILE A 207 -6.31 -5.06 -3.79
CA ILE A 207 -6.63 -6.43 -3.36
C ILE A 207 -8.14 -6.67 -3.34
N ASN A 208 -8.91 -5.74 -2.75
CA ASN A 208 -10.36 -5.86 -2.64
C ASN A 208 -11.06 -5.82 -4.01
N SER A 209 -10.49 -5.13 -5.00
CA SER A 209 -10.98 -5.14 -6.38
C SER A 209 -10.67 -6.47 -7.07
N LEU A 210 -9.42 -6.93 -6.97
CA LEU A 210 -8.97 -8.18 -7.56
C LEU A 210 -9.72 -9.39 -7.00
N VAL A 211 -9.94 -9.45 -5.68
CA VAL A 211 -10.65 -10.58 -5.06
C VAL A 211 -12.11 -10.69 -5.55
N LYS A 212 -12.76 -9.58 -5.94
CA LYS A 212 -14.10 -9.62 -6.55
C LYS A 212 -14.07 -10.32 -7.92
N VAL A 213 -13.03 -10.08 -8.71
CA VAL A 213 -12.81 -10.75 -10.00
C VAL A 213 -12.55 -12.24 -9.78
N VAL A 214 -11.66 -12.58 -8.83
CA VAL A 214 -11.37 -13.97 -8.45
C VAL A 214 -12.63 -14.68 -7.99
N ALA A 215 -13.43 -14.04 -7.13
CA ALA A 215 -14.68 -14.59 -6.61
C ALA A 215 -15.69 -14.90 -7.72
N LYS A 216 -15.83 -14.00 -8.70
CA LYS A 216 -16.71 -14.20 -9.86
C LYS A 216 -16.25 -15.41 -10.68
N SER A 217 -14.96 -15.49 -11.02
CA SER A 217 -14.40 -16.59 -11.80
C SER A 217 -14.54 -17.95 -11.08
N LEU A 218 -14.25 -17.98 -9.77
CA LEU A 218 -14.39 -19.18 -8.92
C LEU A 218 -15.84 -19.65 -8.80
N LYS A 219 -16.80 -18.72 -8.77
CA LYS A 219 -18.24 -19.04 -8.76
C LYS A 219 -18.70 -19.62 -10.09
N GLU A 220 -18.27 -19.04 -11.21
CA GLU A 220 -18.67 -19.46 -12.57
C GLU A 220 -18.03 -20.78 -13.01
N SER A 221 -16.83 -21.10 -12.51
CA SER A 221 -16.11 -22.34 -12.85
C SER A 221 -16.58 -23.54 -12.03
N GLU A 222 -16.69 -23.38 -10.71
CA GLU A 222 -16.76 -24.51 -9.78
C GLU A 222 -17.75 -24.26 -8.62
N GLY A 223 -18.51 -23.16 -8.67
CA GLY A 223 -19.53 -22.83 -7.66
C GLY A 223 -18.97 -22.42 -6.30
N PHE A 224 -17.71 -21.99 -6.22
CA PHE A 224 -17.12 -21.46 -5.00
C PHE A 224 -17.66 -20.06 -4.68
N VAL A 225 -17.87 -19.79 -3.39
CA VAL A 225 -18.30 -18.48 -2.88
C VAL A 225 -17.34 -18.04 -1.77
N LEU A 226 -17.05 -16.74 -1.70
CA LEU A 226 -16.24 -16.18 -0.61
C LEU A 226 -16.93 -16.45 0.73
N ASN A 227 -16.26 -17.21 1.60
CA ASN A 227 -16.75 -17.52 2.93
C ASN A 227 -16.25 -16.47 3.93
N LYS A 228 -14.94 -16.22 3.98
CA LYS A 228 -14.35 -15.22 4.89
C LYS A 228 -12.93 -14.81 4.50
N VAL A 229 -12.49 -13.67 5.02
CA VAL A 229 -11.07 -13.31 5.11
C VAL A 229 -10.47 -14.04 6.31
N LEU A 230 -9.44 -14.86 6.09
CA LEU A 230 -8.77 -15.63 7.14
C LEU A 230 -7.72 -14.81 7.87
N LYS A 231 -6.94 -14.03 7.13
CA LYS A 231 -5.80 -13.30 7.66
C LYS A 231 -5.49 -12.08 6.80
N THR A 232 -5.15 -10.99 7.47
CA THR A 232 -4.58 -9.77 6.90
C THR A 232 -3.28 -9.50 7.65
N SER A 233 -2.14 -9.43 6.96
CA SER A 233 -0.82 -9.24 7.56
C SER A 233 0.14 -8.55 6.60
N LEU A 234 1.32 -8.15 7.08
CA LEU A 234 2.43 -7.79 6.21
C LEU A 234 3.17 -9.05 5.74
N SER A 235 3.62 -9.05 4.49
CA SER A 235 4.57 -10.04 3.98
C SER A 235 5.99 -9.70 4.40
N ASP A 236 6.94 -10.60 4.15
CA ASP A 236 8.37 -10.36 4.41
C ASP A 236 8.94 -9.20 3.57
N LYS A 237 8.27 -8.83 2.46
CA LYS A 237 8.58 -7.65 1.65
C LYS A 237 7.96 -6.37 2.19
N GLY A 238 7.28 -6.43 3.34
CA GLY A 238 6.53 -5.32 3.90
C GLY A 238 5.40 -4.85 2.99
N ILE A 239 4.65 -5.74 2.34
CA ILE A 239 3.43 -5.39 1.58
C ILE A 239 2.21 -6.07 2.19
N ILE A 240 1.02 -5.48 2.02
CA ILE A 240 -0.24 -6.07 2.51
C ILE A 240 -0.42 -7.45 1.89
N ARG A 241 -0.72 -8.44 2.71
CA ARG A 241 -1.08 -9.80 2.31
C ARG A 241 -2.44 -10.14 2.92
N LYS A 242 -3.40 -10.50 2.07
CA LYS A 242 -4.71 -11.01 2.49
C LYS A 242 -4.91 -12.45 2.07
N VAL A 243 -5.46 -13.26 2.95
CA VAL A 243 -5.82 -14.66 2.70
C VAL A 243 -7.34 -14.78 2.75
N PHE A 244 -7.95 -15.17 1.64
CA PHE A 244 -9.37 -15.33 1.44
C PHE A 244 -9.75 -16.80 1.35
N ARG A 245 -10.76 -17.24 2.08
CA ARG A 245 -11.30 -18.60 1.98
C ARG A 245 -12.57 -18.62 1.15
N PHE A 246 -12.58 -19.45 0.12
CA PHE A 246 -13.72 -19.76 -0.71
C PHE A 246 -14.21 -21.17 -0.41
N VAL A 247 -15.52 -21.40 -0.43
CA VAL A 247 -16.14 -22.72 -0.19
C VAL A 247 -17.21 -22.99 -1.24
N ASN A 248 -17.34 -24.23 -1.71
CA ASN A 248 -18.41 -24.64 -2.63
C ASN A 248 -19.49 -25.49 -1.92
N LYS A 249 -20.54 -25.87 -2.64
CA LYS A 249 -21.66 -26.69 -2.12
C LYS A 249 -21.24 -28.07 -1.56
N ASN A 250 -20.08 -28.58 -1.97
CA ASN A 250 -19.55 -29.86 -1.51
C ASN A 250 -18.64 -29.69 -0.27
N ASN A 251 -18.59 -28.48 0.31
CA ASN A 251 -17.73 -28.11 1.42
C ASN A 251 -16.22 -28.22 1.11
N ASN A 252 -15.86 -28.20 -0.17
CA ASN A 252 -14.47 -28.05 -0.60
C ASN A 252 -14.05 -26.59 -0.42
N TYR A 253 -12.77 -26.34 -0.13
CA TYR A 253 -12.28 -24.98 0.06
C TYR A 253 -11.02 -24.66 -0.73
N VAL A 254 -10.91 -23.39 -1.12
CA VAL A 254 -9.73 -22.79 -1.74
C VAL A 254 -9.36 -21.55 -0.94
N ASP A 255 -8.13 -21.50 -0.48
CA ASP A 255 -7.54 -20.31 0.13
C ASP A 255 -6.76 -19.54 -0.95
N VAL A 256 -7.20 -18.32 -1.26
CA VAL A 256 -6.52 -17.41 -2.19
C VAL A 256 -5.77 -16.38 -1.38
N VAL A 257 -4.47 -16.28 -1.59
CA VAL A 257 -3.60 -15.25 -1.02
C VAL A 257 -3.38 -14.18 -2.08
N VAL A 258 -3.59 -12.93 -1.74
CA VAL A 258 -3.33 -11.78 -2.60
C VAL A 258 -2.43 -10.80 -1.86
N ASP A 259 -1.30 -10.47 -2.47
CA ASP A 259 -0.36 -9.46 -1.97
C ASP A 259 -0.66 -8.08 -2.60
N GLY A 260 -0.21 -6.99 -1.97
CA GLY A 260 -0.50 -5.60 -2.35
C GLY A 260 0.06 -5.21 -3.72
N ASN A 261 1.09 -5.94 -4.19
CA ASN A 261 1.62 -5.84 -5.54
C ASN A 261 0.85 -6.70 -6.57
N LEU A 262 -0.31 -7.23 -6.18
CA LEU A 262 -1.19 -8.08 -6.99
C LEU A 262 -0.58 -9.45 -7.35
N GLU A 263 0.46 -9.92 -6.63
CA GLU A 263 0.84 -11.33 -6.63
C GLU A 263 -0.30 -12.18 -6.02
N ILE A 264 -0.65 -13.28 -6.69
CA ILE A 264 -1.72 -14.19 -6.24
C ILE A 264 -1.13 -15.58 -6.06
N SER A 265 -1.33 -16.17 -4.90
CA SER A 265 -1.11 -17.61 -4.71
C SER A 265 -2.38 -18.28 -4.23
N TYR A 266 -2.55 -19.57 -4.53
CA TYR A 266 -3.69 -20.31 -4.05
C TYR A 266 -3.27 -21.63 -3.44
N LYS A 267 -4.04 -22.01 -2.42
CA LYS A 267 -3.88 -23.22 -1.66
C LYS A 267 -5.22 -23.93 -1.64
N MET A 268 -5.30 -25.07 -2.31
CA MET A 268 -6.50 -25.90 -2.32
C MET A 268 -6.47 -26.86 -1.14
N GLY A 269 -7.60 -27.07 -0.46
CA GLY A 269 -7.73 -28.08 0.59
C GLY A 269 -8.90 -29.04 0.35
N ASN A 270 -8.79 -30.25 0.91
CA ASN A 270 -9.63 -31.45 0.73
C ASN A 270 -9.93 -31.83 -0.74
N TYR A 271 -9.42 -33.02 -1.15
CA TYR A 271 -9.41 -33.64 -2.50
C TYR A 271 -10.76 -33.54 -3.28
N ILE A 272 -10.77 -33.56 -4.63
CA ILE A 272 -10.50 -34.72 -5.52
C ILE A 272 -9.82 -34.26 -6.83
N GLY A 273 -8.96 -35.13 -7.39
CA GLY A 273 -8.19 -34.90 -8.62
C GLY A 273 -9.03 -34.49 -9.84
N HIS A 274 -8.41 -33.72 -10.74
CA HIS A 274 -8.91 -33.20 -12.03
C HIS A 274 -9.54 -31.80 -12.06
N ALA A 275 -9.85 -31.16 -10.93
CA ALA A 275 -10.35 -29.77 -10.91
C ALA A 275 -9.25 -28.68 -10.91
N CYS A 276 -7.97 -29.05 -10.80
CA CYS A 276 -6.91 -28.11 -10.40
C CYS A 276 -6.33 -27.25 -11.52
N GLU A 277 -5.99 -27.81 -12.68
CA GLU A 277 -5.29 -27.05 -13.74
C GLU A 277 -6.25 -26.25 -14.62
N LYS A 278 -7.36 -26.85 -15.03
CA LYS A 278 -8.36 -26.16 -15.87
C LYS A 278 -8.96 -24.97 -15.15
N SER A 279 -9.30 -25.12 -13.87
CA SER A 279 -9.91 -24.05 -13.08
C SER A 279 -8.89 -22.99 -12.69
N ALA A 280 -7.63 -23.38 -12.39
CA ALA A 280 -6.54 -22.41 -12.25
C ALA A 280 -6.27 -21.61 -13.53
N ASN A 281 -6.18 -22.28 -14.69
CA ASN A 281 -5.97 -21.62 -15.98
C ASN A 281 -7.13 -20.67 -16.33
N LYS A 282 -8.36 -21.08 -16.07
CA LYS A 282 -9.55 -20.23 -16.28
C LYS A 282 -9.55 -19.00 -15.36
N ILE A 283 -9.17 -19.16 -14.09
CA ILE A 283 -8.99 -18.04 -13.16
C ILE A 283 -7.91 -17.08 -13.67
N VAL A 284 -6.77 -17.61 -14.13
CA VAL A 284 -5.69 -16.80 -14.71
C VAL A 284 -6.16 -16.06 -15.97
N GLU A 285 -6.87 -16.73 -16.86
CA GLU A 285 -7.45 -16.12 -18.07
C GLU A 285 -8.42 -15.01 -17.70
N ASP A 286 -9.34 -15.23 -16.77
CA ASP A 286 -10.32 -14.23 -16.34
C ASP A 286 -9.64 -13.03 -15.66
N ILE A 287 -8.62 -13.25 -14.82
CA ILE A 287 -7.83 -12.19 -14.17
C ILE A 287 -7.10 -11.36 -15.24
N LYS A 288 -6.42 -12.00 -16.19
CA LYS A 288 -5.73 -11.33 -17.30
C LYS A 288 -6.70 -10.56 -18.20
N LYS A 289 -7.88 -11.11 -18.48
CA LYS A 289 -8.94 -10.47 -19.28
C LYS A 289 -9.50 -9.21 -18.62
N ASN A 290 -9.40 -9.11 -17.29
CA ASN A 290 -9.77 -7.93 -16.51
C ASN A 290 -8.59 -6.97 -16.24
N GLY A 291 -7.47 -7.13 -16.96
CA GLY A 291 -6.35 -6.17 -16.95
C GLY A 291 -5.34 -6.35 -15.82
N TYR A 292 -5.41 -7.44 -15.06
CA TYR A 292 -4.44 -7.72 -14.00
C TYR A 292 -3.26 -8.54 -14.53
N SER A 293 -2.03 -8.13 -14.18
CA SER A 293 -0.81 -8.89 -14.46
C SER A 293 -0.44 -9.71 -13.22
N ILE A 294 -0.49 -11.04 -13.34
CA ILE A 294 -0.08 -11.96 -12.26
C ILE A 294 1.44 -12.15 -12.37
N GLN A 295 2.20 -11.70 -11.37
CA GLN A 295 3.67 -11.77 -11.37
C GLN A 295 4.20 -13.18 -11.08
N ASP A 296 3.56 -13.94 -10.19
CA ASP A 296 3.89 -15.32 -9.88
C ASP A 296 2.64 -16.06 -9.39
N MET A 297 2.46 -17.31 -9.81
CA MET A 297 1.31 -18.15 -9.44
C MET A 297 1.83 -19.49 -8.92
N LYS A 298 1.69 -19.72 -7.61
CA LYS A 298 2.10 -20.99 -6.98
C LYS A 298 0.88 -21.81 -6.57
N VAL A 299 0.69 -22.96 -7.22
CA VAL A 299 -0.19 -24.03 -6.73
C VAL A 299 0.53 -24.71 -5.57
N LYS A 300 0.08 -24.51 -4.33
CA LYS A 300 0.53 -25.36 -3.22
C LYS A 300 -0.56 -26.37 -2.88
N ARG A 301 -0.25 -27.65 -3.04
CA ARG A 301 -1.10 -28.77 -2.63
C ARG A 301 -0.72 -29.19 -1.22
N ASP A 302 -1.57 -28.89 -0.25
CA ASP A 302 -1.47 -29.52 1.06
C ASP A 302 -2.25 -30.83 1.00
N LEU A 303 -1.54 -31.94 0.87
CA LEU A 303 -2.08 -33.29 1.12
C LEU A 303 -2.33 -33.45 2.63
N LYS A 304 -3.35 -32.78 3.16
CA LYS A 304 -3.95 -33.25 4.41
C LYS A 304 -5.00 -34.29 4.06
N THR A 305 -4.60 -35.55 4.18
CA THR A 305 -5.50 -36.69 4.26
C THR A 305 -6.24 -36.65 5.60
N ASP A 306 -7.12 -35.69 5.78
CA ASP A 306 -8.15 -35.83 6.81
C ASP A 306 -9.09 -36.93 6.29
N LYS A 307 -8.99 -38.13 6.91
CA LYS A 307 -9.88 -39.25 6.60
C LYS A 307 -11.32 -38.75 6.63
N PRO A 308 -12.16 -39.14 5.66
CA PRO A 308 -13.57 -38.78 5.73
C PRO A 308 -14.16 -39.30 7.03
N THR A 309 -14.86 -38.42 7.76
CA THR A 309 -15.58 -38.76 9.00
C THR A 309 -16.84 -39.57 8.65
N THR A 310 -16.72 -40.68 7.95
CA THR A 310 -17.80 -41.65 7.79
C THR A 310 -17.76 -42.60 8.98
N ARG A 311 -18.56 -42.31 10.01
CA ARG A 311 -19.04 -43.34 10.93
C ARG A 311 -19.86 -44.33 10.10
N VAL A 312 -19.27 -45.44 9.71
CA VAL A 312 -20.02 -46.63 9.32
C VAL A 312 -20.63 -47.17 10.61
N SER A 313 -21.88 -46.81 10.91
CA SER A 313 -22.70 -47.57 11.83
C SER A 313 -23.00 -48.91 11.16
N VAL A 314 -22.24 -49.93 11.53
CA VAL A 314 -22.60 -51.33 11.25
C VAL A 314 -23.91 -51.59 11.99
N VAL A 315 -25.03 -51.51 11.27
CA VAL A 315 -26.30 -52.05 11.74
C VAL A 315 -26.11 -53.57 11.78
N LYS A 316 -25.90 -54.13 12.97
CA LYS A 316 -26.13 -55.56 13.20
C LYS A 316 -27.64 -55.77 13.15
N SER A 317 -28.16 -56.22 12.02
CA SER A 317 -29.48 -56.82 11.95
C SER A 317 -29.48 -58.09 12.82
N ARG A 318 -30.17 -58.04 13.95
CA ARG A 318 -30.71 -59.24 14.59
C ARG A 318 -32.08 -59.47 13.97
N THR A 319 -32.22 -60.52 13.19
CA THR A 319 -33.51 -61.13 12.88
C THR A 319 -33.54 -62.52 13.52
N ARG A 320 -34.71 -62.83 14.06
CA ARG A 320 -35.01 -63.80 15.13
C ARG A 320 -34.61 -65.23 14.86
#